data_AF-A0A821ULR7-F1
#
_entry.id   AF-A0A821ULR7-F1
#
_cell.length_a   1.000
_cell.length_b   1.000
_cell.length_c   1.000
_cell.angle_alpha   90.00
_cell.angle_beta   90.00
_cell.angle_gamma   90.00
#
_symmetry.space_group_name_H-M   'P 1'
#
loop_
_entity.id
_entity.type
_entity.pdbx_description
1 polymer ?
#
loop_
_entity_poly.entity_id
_entity_poly.type
_entity_poly.pdbx_seq_one_letter_code
_entity_poly.pdbx_strand_id
1 'polypeptide(L)' 'MYSNSIHNSSVKITVHRYLLQFETRDVREFLNEIVYEDDTYSKPVTFDLQSLFESIKASNSTIELKLSANLLLTDMQRLN' A
#
# COMPACT_ATOMS: atom_id res chain seq x y z
N MET A 1 -12.37 33.07 -22.71
CA MET A 1 -12.82 31.70 -22.40
C MET A 1 -11.63 30.96 -21.80
N TYR A 2 -11.62 30.74 -20.49
CA TYR A 2 -10.56 29.97 -19.84
C TYR A 2 -10.85 28.48 -20.04
N SER A 3 -9.97 27.81 -20.78
CA SER A 3 -9.97 26.36 -20.93
C SER A 3 -9.51 25.75 -19.60
N ASN A 4 -10.42 25.13 -18.86
CA ASN A 4 -10.07 24.30 -17.72
C ASN A 4 -9.49 22.98 -18.26
N SER A 5 -8.16 22.94 -18.40
CA SER A 5 -7.43 21.69 -18.54
C SER A 5 -7.59 20.91 -17.24
N ILE A 6 -8.46 19.90 -17.22
CA ILE A 6 -8.51 18.91 -16.14
C ILE A 6 -7.20 18.12 -16.27
N HIS A 7 -6.18 18.54 -15.52
CA HIS A 7 -5.00 17.71 -15.33
C HIS A 7 -5.47 16.44 -14.64
N ASN A 8 -5.54 15.37 -15.42
CA ASN A 8 -5.86 14.02 -14.97
C ASN A 8 -4.75 13.56 -14.04
N SER A 9 -4.89 13.94 -12.77
CA SER A 9 -3.90 13.75 -11.73
C SER A 9 -4.14 12.34 -11.20
N SER A 10 -3.52 11.33 -11.81
CA SER A 10 -3.56 9.97 -11.28
C SER A 10 -2.91 9.98 -9.89
N VAL A 11 -3.73 9.77 -8.85
CA VAL A 11 -3.25 9.67 -7.48
C VAL A 11 -2.69 8.26 -7.29
N LYS A 12 -1.38 8.19 -7.06
CA LYS A 12 -0.63 6.95 -6.92
C LYS A 12 -0.17 6.78 -5.48
N ILE A 13 -0.51 5.65 -4.87
CA ILE A 13 0.02 5.26 -3.55
C ILE A 13 0.89 4.03 -3.71
N THR A 14 2.10 4.08 -3.15
CA THR A 14 2.99 2.91 -3.07
C THR A 14 2.83 2.24 -1.71
N VAL A 15 2.45 0.96 -1.72
CA VAL A 15 2.30 0.14 -0.52
C VAL A 15 3.40 -0.91 -0.51
N HIS A 16 4.07 -1.05 0.64
CA HIS A 16 4.98 -2.16 0.91
C HIS A 16 4.15 -3.32 1.46
N ARG A 17 4.12 -4.44 0.74
CA ARG A 17 3.42 -5.65 1.15
C ARG A 17 4.44 -6.63 1.69
N TYR A 18 4.14 -7.25 2.81
CA TYR A 18 4.93 -8.32 3.41
C TYR A 18 4.07 -9.58 3.39
N LEU A 19 4.30 -10.49 2.44
CA LEU A 19 3.55 -11.75 2.35
C LEU A 19 4.39 -12.87 2.95
N LEU A 20 3.78 -13.68 3.81
CA LEU A 20 4.46 -14.81 4.43
C LEU A 20 4.27 -16.07 3.57
N GLN A 21 5.36 -16.76 3.28
CA GLN A 21 5.34 -18.07 2.65
C GLN A 21 5.57 -19.15 3.71
N PHE A 22 4.77 -20.22 3.64
CA PHE A 22 4.91 -21.40 4.48
C PHE A 22 5.43 -22.55 3.62
N GLU A 23 6.61 -23.07 3.93
CA GLU A 23 7.11 -24.30 3.31
C GLU A 23 6.86 -25.48 4.24
N THR A 24 6.08 -26.45 3.78
CA THR A 24 5.93 -27.73 4.48
C THR A 24 7.12 -28.63 4.13
N ARG A 25 8.06 -28.80 5.06
CA ARG A 25 9.01 -29.93 5.01
C ARG A 25 8.33 -31.19 5.52
N ASP A 26 8.83 -32.32 5.04
CA ASP A 26 8.35 -33.68 5.33
C ASP A 26 8.03 -33.87 6.83
N VAL A 27 6.97 -34.62 7.13
CA VAL A 27 6.21 -34.64 8.40
C VAL A 27 7.06 -35.07 9.62
N ARG A 28 8.32 -35.45 9.40
CA ARG A 28 9.28 -35.87 10.43
C ARG A 28 10.13 -34.73 11.00
N GLU A 29 10.11 -33.53 10.40
CA GLU A 29 10.86 -32.33 10.84
C GLU A 29 9.94 -31.22 11.39
N PHE A 30 8.77 -31.57 11.92
CA PHE A 30 7.67 -30.67 12.30
C PHE A 30 7.95 -29.60 13.39
N LEU A 31 9.18 -29.44 13.87
CA LEU A 31 9.50 -28.56 14.99
C LEU A 31 10.00 -27.16 14.61
N ASN A 32 10.34 -26.91 13.34
CA ASN A 32 10.81 -25.59 12.89
C ASN A 32 10.04 -25.15 11.63
N GLU A 33 8.84 -24.59 11.81
CA GLU A 33 8.17 -23.85 10.74
C GLU A 33 8.99 -22.59 10.46
N ILE A 34 9.73 -22.58 9.34
CA ILE A 34 10.50 -21.41 8.97
C ILE A 34 9.62 -20.50 8.14
N VAL A 35 9.25 -19.36 8.74
CA VAL A 35 8.48 -18.32 8.08
C VAL A 35 9.44 -17.41 7.33
N TYR A 36 9.30 -17.36 6.01
CA TYR A 36 10.04 -16.44 5.14
C TYR A 36 9.08 -15.45 4.47
N GLU A 37 9.60 -14.28 4.13
CA GLU A 37 8.91 -13.33 3.28
C GLU A 37 8.94 -13.83 1.83
N ASP A 38 7.83 -13.71 1.11
CA ASP A 38 7.74 -14.10 -0.31
C ASP A 38 8.50 -13.06 -1.15
N ASP A 39 9.66 -13.44 -1.69
CA ASP A 39 10.51 -12.57 -2.51
C ASP A 39 9.84 -12.11 -3.82
N THR A 40 8.85 -12.86 -4.32
CA THR A 40 8.20 -12.55 -5.60
C THR A 40 7.22 -11.39 -5.44
N TYR A 41 6.48 -11.36 -4.35
CA TYR A 41 5.35 -10.46 -4.14
C TYR A 41 5.55 -9.42 -3.04
N SER A 42 6.54 -9.62 -2.17
CA SER A 42 6.86 -8.70 -1.07
C SER A 42 7.79 -7.58 -1.53
N LYS A 43 7.28 -6.83 -2.49
CA LYS A 43 7.95 -5.68 -3.11
C LYS A 43 6.98 -4.50 -3.16
N PRO A 44 7.51 -3.26 -3.25
CA PRO A 44 6.67 -2.08 -3.38
C PRO A 44 5.75 -2.20 -4.60
N VAL A 45 4.46 -1.93 -4.41
CA VAL A 45 3.48 -1.89 -5.51
C VAL A 45 2.75 -0.56 -5.45
N THR A 46 2.56 0.04 -6.63
CA THR A 46 1.84 1.29 -6.79
C THR A 46 0.42 1.03 -7.26
N PHE A 47 -0.55 1.57 -6.53
CA PHE A 47 -1.96 1.52 -6.85
C PHE A 47 -2.41 2.87 -7.42
N ASP A 48 -3.17 2.83 -8.52
CA ASP A 48 -3.90 4.00 -9.02
C ASP A 48 -5.27 4.05 -8.31
N LEU A 49 -5.43 5.02 -7.41
CA LEU A 49 -6.69 5.18 -6.69
C LEU A 49 -7.82 5.66 -7.60
N GLN A 50 -7.51 6.38 -8.68
CA GLN A 50 -8.52 6.87 -9.61
C GLN A 50 -9.23 5.69 -10.28
N SER A 51 -8.47 4.68 -10.70
CA SER A 51 -9.00 3.44 -11.30
C SER A 51 -9.82 2.62 -10.31
N LEU A 52 -9.46 2.62 -9.02
CA LEU A 52 -10.20 1.89 -8.00
C LEU A 52 -11.58 2.53 -7.72
N PHE A 53 -11.66 3.85 -7.84
CA PHE A 53 -12.86 4.61 -7.49
C PHE A 53 -13.61 5.16 -8.71
N GLU A 54 -13.40 4.68 -9.95
CA GLU A 54 -14.04 5.23 -11.16
C GLU A 54 -15.57 5.38 -11.08
N SER A 55 -16.23 4.50 -10.31
CA SER A 55 -17.70 4.53 -10.12
C SER A 55 -18.20 5.68 -9.24
N ILE A 56 -17.31 6.28 -8.45
CA ILE A 56 -17.61 7.38 -7.54
C ILE A 56 -16.76 8.54 -8.07
N LYS A 57 -17.33 9.70 -8.40
CA LYS A 57 -16.52 10.87 -8.83
C LYS A 57 -15.43 11.17 -7.79
N ALA A 58 -14.24 10.61 -7.99
CA ALA A 58 -13.17 10.66 -7.02
C ALA A 58 -12.65 12.10 -6.97
N SER A 59 -12.39 12.61 -5.77
CA SER A 59 -11.82 13.94 -5.60
C SER A 59 -10.39 13.96 -6.13
N ASN A 60 -9.97 15.10 -6.71
CA ASN A 60 -8.61 15.29 -7.20
C ASN A 60 -7.55 15.41 -6.08
N SER A 61 -7.94 15.22 -4.82
CA SER A 61 -7.07 15.32 -3.65
C SER A 61 -7.15 14.06 -2.79
N THR A 62 -6.03 13.71 -2.19
CA THR A 62 -5.90 12.60 -1.24
C THR A 62 -5.05 13.08 -0.07
N ILE A 63 -5.41 12.68 1.14
CA ILE A 63 -4.67 12.98 2.37
C ILE A 63 -4.19 11.68 2.98
N GLU A 64 -2.92 11.65 3.40
CA GLU A 64 -2.34 10.51 4.11
C GLU A 64 -2.39 10.74 5.61
N LEU A 65 -2.92 9.77 6.34
CA LEU A 65 -3.08 9.80 7.79
C LEU A 65 -2.31 8.64 8.44
N LYS A 66 -2.08 8.75 9.75
CA LYS A 66 -1.70 7.61 10.60
C LYS A 66 -2.70 6.47 10.47
N LEU A 67 -2.27 5.27 10.84
CA LEU A 67 -3.11 4.07 10.85
C LEU A 67 -4.42 4.26 11.63
N SER A 68 -4.39 4.99 12.74
CA SER A 68 -5.57 5.33 13.56
C SER A 68 -6.42 6.49 12.99
N ALA A 69 -6.09 7.01 11.80
CA ALA A 69 -6.77 8.10 11.12
C ALA A 69 -6.92 9.40 11.95
N ASN A 70 -6.02 9.63 12.90
CA ASN A 70 -6.11 10.74 13.86
C ASN A 70 -5.03 11.84 13.69
N LEU A 71 -4.09 11.65 12.76
CA LEU A 71 -2.98 12.58 12.52
C LEU A 71 -2.54 12.48 11.06
N LEU A 72 -2.12 13.59 10.45
CA LEU A 72 -1.47 13.56 9.14
C LEU A 72 -0.17 12.77 9.22
N LEU A 73 0.14 12.00 8.17
CA LEU A 73 1.37 11.23 8.13
C LEU A 73 2.61 12.15 8.16
N THR A 74 2.51 13.33 7.54
CA THR A 74 3.56 14.37 7.54
C THR A 74 3.91 14.90 8.92
N ASP A 75 2.98 14.79 9.87
CA ASP A 75 3.14 15.31 11.22
C ASP A 75 3.73 14.23 12.16
N MET A 76 4.02 13.03 11.63
CA MET A 76 4.69 11.97 12.38
C MET A 76 6.14 12.31 12.66
N GLN A 77 6.49 12.33 13.94
CA GLN A 77 7.88 12.36 14.40
C GLN A 77 8.28 10.99 14.97
N ARG A 78 9.45 10.49 14.58
CA ARG A 78 10.10 9.33 15.22
C ARG A 78 11.00 9.85 16.34
N LEU A 79 11.08 9.11 17.44
CA LEU A 79 12.10 9.37 18.45
C LEU A 79 13.45 8.97 17.84
N ASN A 80 14.40 9.91 17.79
CA ASN A 80 15.77 9.68 17.34
C ASN A 80 16.69 9.51 18.54
#